data_AF-A0A0W0YG06-F1
#
_entry.id   AF-A0A0W0YG06-F1
#
_cell.length_a   1.000
_cell.length_b   1.000
_cell.length_c   1.000
_cell.angle_alpha   90.00
_cell.angle_beta   90.00
_cell.angle_gamma   90.00
#
_symmetry.space_group_name_H-M   'P 1'
#
loop_
_entity.id
_entity.type
_entity.pdbx_description
1 polymer ?
#
loop_
_entity_poly.entity_id
_entity_poly.type
_entity_poly.pdbx_seq_one_letter_code
_entity_poly.pdbx_strand_id
1 'polypeptide(L)'
;MPMLNQLSSELREALGKMSPRATQYQVLAEKSKSESLRDNQDAINYVDSVIKRYKSIKAISPTTSLLESKRESFLALLKQHVGEIAVLSFSKPSDVASRLKEVDFSNDSIDEITKGMEQPGVNDDDLATLITSVVTSETSLLSANSHHHGHPYAYSHFHGHR
;
A
#
# COMPACT_ATOMS: atom_id res chain seq x y z
N MET A 1 -9.40 16.23 7.88
CA MET A 1 -8.06 16.20 7.26
C MET A 1 -7.56 14.78 7.38
N PRO A 2 -6.93 14.24 6.34
CA PRO A 2 -6.32 12.91 6.42
C PRO A 2 -5.33 12.86 7.57
N MET A 3 -5.45 11.85 8.42
CA MET A 3 -4.47 11.57 9.45
C MET A 3 -3.66 10.34 9.06
N LEU A 4 -2.35 10.41 9.26
CA LEU A 4 -1.53 9.22 9.14
C LEU A 4 -1.89 8.21 10.24
N ASN A 5 -2.13 6.96 9.85
CA ASN A 5 -2.42 5.86 10.77
C ASN A 5 -1.24 5.56 11.70
N GLN A 6 -1.47 4.86 12.82
CA GLN A 6 -0.34 4.40 13.62
C GLN A 6 0.39 3.25 12.93
N LEU A 7 1.73 3.30 12.93
CA LEU A 7 2.52 2.18 12.42
C LEU A 7 2.30 0.92 13.27
N SER A 8 1.90 -0.17 12.62
CA SER A 8 1.87 -1.50 13.23
C SER A 8 3.26 -1.96 13.67
N SER A 9 3.32 -2.97 14.53
CA SER A 9 4.59 -3.55 14.99
C SER A 9 5.38 -4.16 13.83
N GLU A 10 4.69 -4.86 12.93
CA GLU A 10 5.28 -5.49 11.76
C GLU A 10 5.85 -4.47 10.78
N LEU A 11 5.12 -3.36 10.53
CA LEU A 11 5.58 -2.29 9.65
C LEU A 11 6.78 -1.55 10.25
N ARG A 12 6.80 -1.32 11.57
CA ARG A 12 7.99 -0.80 12.27
C ARG A 12 9.19 -1.71 12.09
N GLU A 13 9.00 -3.03 12.15
CA GLU A 13 10.08 -3.99 11.91
C GLU A 13 10.58 -3.93 10.45
N ALA A 14 9.66 -3.85 9.49
CA ALA A 14 9.98 -3.75 8.06
C ALA A 14 10.78 -2.47 7.72
N LEU A 15 10.38 -1.33 8.31
CA LEU A 15 11.09 -0.03 8.21
C LEU A 15 12.50 -0.05 8.84
N GLY A 16 12.75 -1.04 9.70
CA GLY A 16 13.99 -1.30 10.43
C GLY A 16 13.84 -0.98 11.93
N LYS A 17 14.29 -1.89 12.80
CA LYS A 17 14.37 -1.65 14.25
C LYS A 17 15.22 -0.40 14.52
N MET A 18 14.68 0.56 15.28
CA MET A 18 15.32 1.85 15.61
C MET A 18 15.70 2.68 14.36
N SER A 19 14.94 2.57 13.29
CA SER A 19 15.21 3.30 12.05
C SER A 19 14.79 4.77 12.15
N PRO A 20 15.60 5.72 11.66
CA PRO A 20 15.22 7.12 11.49
C PRO A 20 13.88 7.29 10.76
N ARG A 21 13.49 6.32 9.92
CA ARG A 21 12.20 6.29 9.22
C ARG A 21 11.01 6.22 10.17
N ALA A 22 11.06 5.42 11.24
CA ALA A 22 9.94 5.33 12.18
C ALA A 22 9.75 6.66 12.94
N THR A 23 10.84 7.34 13.27
CA THR A 23 10.83 8.67 13.87
C THR A 23 10.32 9.73 12.89
N GLN A 24 10.81 9.73 11.65
CA GLN A 24 10.32 10.63 10.59
C GLN A 24 8.82 10.47 10.36
N TYR A 25 8.31 9.23 10.36
CA TYR A 25 6.88 8.97 10.25
C TYR A 25 6.09 9.58 11.41
N GLN A 26 6.55 9.41 12.65
CA GLN A 26 5.87 10.01 13.80
C GLN A 26 5.83 11.54 13.71
N VAL A 27 6.91 12.17 13.26
CA VAL A 27 6.94 13.61 13.02
C VAL A 27 5.91 14.01 11.96
N LEU A 28 5.83 13.29 10.84
CA LEU A 28 4.83 13.53 9.79
C LEU A 28 3.41 13.28 10.29
N ALA A 29 3.20 12.27 11.11
CA ALA A 29 1.89 11.94 11.68
C ALA A 29 1.40 13.07 12.59
N GLU A 30 2.26 13.63 13.43
CA GLU A 30 1.93 14.82 14.23
C GLU A 30 1.64 16.04 13.34
N LYS A 31 2.47 16.30 12.31
CA LYS A 31 2.22 17.39 11.36
C LYS A 31 0.86 17.25 10.66
N SER A 32 0.50 16.03 10.24
CA SER A 32 -0.78 15.77 9.56
C SER A 32 -2.02 16.14 10.37
N LYS A 33 -1.89 16.29 11.70
CA LYS A 33 -3.00 16.71 12.56
C LYS A 33 -3.30 18.21 12.45
N SER A 34 -2.31 19.02 12.07
CA SER A 34 -2.39 20.48 12.05
C SER A 34 -2.26 21.07 10.65
N GLU A 35 -1.68 20.34 9.69
CA GLU A 35 -1.42 20.81 8.34
C GLU A 35 -1.59 19.69 7.29
N SER A 36 -1.75 20.08 6.03
CA SER A 36 -1.75 19.14 4.91
C SER A 36 -0.32 18.68 4.59
N LEU A 37 -0.16 17.38 4.32
CA LEU A 37 1.10 16.82 3.85
C LEU A 37 1.30 16.94 2.32
N ARG A 38 0.31 17.49 1.61
CA ARG A 38 0.34 17.60 0.15
C ARG A 38 1.47 18.54 -0.30
N ASP A 39 2.33 18.02 -1.18
CA ASP A 39 3.58 18.63 -1.66
C ASP A 39 4.57 19.01 -0.54
N ASN A 40 4.45 18.38 0.64
CA ASN A 40 5.38 18.58 1.74
C ASN A 40 6.69 17.83 1.48
N GLN A 41 7.81 18.56 1.47
CA GLN A 41 9.12 18.00 1.15
C GLN A 41 9.57 16.90 2.14
N ASP A 42 9.22 17.01 3.42
CA ASP A 42 9.55 15.97 4.40
C ASP A 42 8.79 14.68 4.11
N ALA A 43 7.51 14.80 3.71
CA ALA A 43 6.66 13.66 3.37
C ALA A 43 7.16 12.97 2.08
N ILE A 44 7.53 13.75 1.07
CA ILE A 44 8.15 13.25 -0.18
C ILE A 44 9.47 12.52 0.12
N ASN A 45 10.35 13.14 0.90
CA ASN A 45 11.64 12.55 1.29
C ASN A 45 11.45 11.25 2.09
N TYR A 46 10.40 11.20 2.92
CA TYR A 46 10.04 10.00 3.65
C TYR A 46 9.62 8.86 2.71
N VAL A 47 8.72 9.12 1.76
CA VAL A 47 8.31 8.14 0.73
C VAL A 47 9.54 7.57 0.01
N ASP A 48 10.41 8.45 -0.49
CA ASP A 48 11.63 8.03 -1.20
C ASP A 48 12.57 7.22 -0.29
N SER A 49 12.61 7.50 1.02
CA SER A 49 13.40 6.74 2.00
C SER A 49 12.83 5.35 2.30
N VAL A 50 11.50 5.19 2.24
CA VAL A 50 10.81 3.89 2.33
C VAL A 50 11.03 3.08 1.05
N ILE A 51 10.97 3.70 -0.13
CA ILE A 51 11.28 3.06 -1.42
C ILE A 51 12.72 2.53 -1.43
N LYS A 52 13.69 3.31 -0.94
CA LYS A 52 15.08 2.83 -0.79
C LYS A 52 15.17 1.60 0.10
N ARG A 53 14.39 1.56 1.19
CA ARG A 53 14.33 0.39 2.09
C ARG A 53 13.72 -0.82 1.39
N TYR A 54 12.62 -0.63 0.66
CA TYR A 54 11.98 -1.67 -0.15
C TYR A 54 12.98 -2.30 -1.11
N LYS A 55 13.65 -1.49 -1.94
CA LYS A 55 14.68 -1.96 -2.89
C LYS A 55 15.83 -2.68 -2.20
N SER A 56 16.28 -2.18 -1.04
CA SER A 56 17.34 -2.82 -0.25
C SER A 56 16.92 -4.20 0.26
N ILE A 57 15.68 -4.38 0.73
CA ILE A 57 15.15 -5.67 1.17
C ILE A 57 14.97 -6.62 -0.02
N LYS A 58 14.43 -6.12 -1.14
CA LYS A 58 14.20 -6.91 -2.36
C LYS A 58 15.50 -7.50 -2.92
N ALA A 59 16.61 -6.77 -2.81
CA ALA A 59 17.92 -7.22 -3.24
C ALA A 59 18.54 -8.33 -2.36
N ILE A 60 17.95 -8.62 -1.18
CA ILE A 60 18.44 -9.69 -0.30
C ILE A 60 18.02 -11.04 -0.89
N SER A 61 19.00 -11.91 -1.09
CA SER A 61 18.79 -13.34 -1.39
C SER A 61 18.71 -14.14 -0.09
N PRO A 62 17.50 -14.52 0.37
CA PRO A 62 17.33 -15.29 1.59
C PRO A 62 17.91 -16.70 1.42
N THR A 63 18.52 -17.22 2.48
CA THR A 63 19.12 -18.57 2.50
C THR A 63 18.18 -19.65 3.01
N THR A 64 16.99 -19.26 3.52
CA THR A 64 15.99 -20.17 4.05
C THR A 64 14.59 -19.72 3.65
N SER A 65 13.65 -20.67 3.54
CA SER A 65 12.24 -20.38 3.24
C SER A 65 11.60 -19.46 4.29
N LEU A 66 11.97 -19.59 5.57
CA LEU A 66 11.50 -18.68 6.62
C LEU A 66 11.93 -17.23 6.36
N LEU A 67 13.18 -17.01 5.95
CA LEU A 67 13.69 -15.68 5.63
C LEU A 67 13.07 -15.14 4.34
N GLU A 68 12.74 -16.02 3.39
CA GLU A 68 12.01 -15.67 2.18
C GLU A 68 10.58 -15.20 2.49
N SER A 69 9.80 -15.97 3.25
CA SER A 69 8.45 -15.57 3.65
C SER A 69 8.46 -14.25 4.44
N LYS A 70 9.46 -14.05 5.31
CA LYS A 70 9.62 -12.78 6.03
C LYS A 70 9.97 -11.62 5.10
N ARG A 71 10.83 -11.84 4.09
CA ARG A 71 11.16 -10.85 3.06
C ARG A 71 9.90 -10.44 2.30
N GLU A 72 9.14 -11.40 1.78
CA GLU A 72 7.92 -11.14 1.01
C GLU A 72 6.88 -10.37 1.84
N SER A 73 6.68 -10.77 3.10
CA SER A 73 5.80 -10.04 4.02
C SER A 73 6.26 -8.59 4.23
N PHE A 74 7.56 -8.34 4.40
CA PHE A 74 8.09 -6.98 4.53
C PHE A 74 7.95 -6.17 3.24
N LEU A 75 8.14 -6.78 2.07
CA LEU A 75 7.95 -6.11 0.79
C LEU A 75 6.48 -5.69 0.61
N ALA A 76 5.53 -6.57 0.92
CA ALA A 76 4.10 -6.25 0.87
C ALA A 76 3.73 -5.07 1.80
N LEU A 77 4.19 -5.11 3.06
CA LEU A 77 3.95 -4.03 4.02
C LEU A 77 4.53 -2.69 3.57
N LEU A 78 5.76 -2.68 3.05
CA LEU A 78 6.41 -1.46 2.57
C LEU A 78 5.77 -0.94 1.28
N LYS A 79 5.33 -1.82 0.39
CA LYS A 79 4.60 -1.48 -0.84
C LYS A 79 3.29 -0.78 -0.51
N GLN A 80 2.48 -1.37 0.37
CA GLN A 80 1.23 -0.75 0.85
C GLN A 80 1.49 0.62 1.49
N HIS A 81 2.47 0.68 2.39
CA HIS A 81 2.81 1.92 3.10
C HIS A 81 3.27 3.04 2.15
N VAL A 82 4.05 2.72 1.12
CA VAL A 82 4.43 3.70 0.09
C VAL A 82 3.19 4.23 -0.63
N GLY A 83 2.24 3.36 -0.97
CA GLY A 83 0.99 3.77 -1.60
C GLY A 83 0.20 4.75 -0.74
N GLU A 84 -0.04 4.39 0.53
CA GLU A 84 -0.83 5.21 1.47
C GLU A 84 -0.22 6.59 1.69
N ILE A 85 1.11 6.67 1.83
CA ILE A 85 1.77 7.95 2.08
C ILE A 85 1.97 8.75 0.80
N ALA A 86 2.18 8.10 -0.35
CA ALA A 86 2.35 8.81 -1.62
C ALA A 86 1.09 9.60 -1.98
N VAL A 87 -0.10 9.00 -1.87
CA VAL A 87 -1.34 9.70 -2.23
C VAL A 87 -1.63 10.92 -1.35
N LEU A 88 -1.15 10.90 -0.10
CA LEU A 88 -1.25 12.01 0.85
C LEU A 88 -0.19 13.09 0.63
N SER A 89 0.97 12.70 0.08
CA SER A 89 2.15 13.55 -0.03
C SER A 89 2.27 14.27 -1.37
N PHE A 90 1.71 13.72 -2.44
CA PHE A 90 1.87 14.27 -3.79
C PHE A 90 0.55 14.83 -4.32
N SER A 91 0.59 16.03 -4.89
CA SER A 91 -0.59 16.62 -5.52
C SER A 91 -0.90 16.09 -6.91
N LYS A 92 0.09 15.52 -7.61
CA LYS A 92 -0.02 15.09 -9.01
C LYS A 92 -0.09 13.56 -9.11
N PRO A 93 -1.08 13.00 -9.82
CA PRO A 93 -1.16 11.56 -10.04
C PRO A 93 0.09 10.97 -10.71
N SER A 94 0.74 11.72 -11.61
CA SER A 94 1.98 11.29 -12.27
C SER A 94 3.15 11.06 -11.30
N ASP A 95 3.24 11.87 -10.24
CA ASP A 95 4.30 11.74 -9.24
C ASP A 95 4.05 10.51 -8.36
N VAL A 96 2.78 10.26 -8.00
CA VAL A 96 2.36 9.04 -7.31
C VAL A 96 2.66 7.80 -8.16
N ALA A 97 2.21 7.77 -9.43
CA ALA A 97 2.48 6.66 -10.35
C ALA A 97 3.97 6.31 -10.43
N SER A 98 4.82 7.34 -10.50
CA SER A 98 6.27 7.15 -10.55
C SER A 98 6.83 6.46 -9.30
N ARG A 99 6.30 6.77 -8.10
CA ARG A 99 6.71 6.14 -6.83
C ARG A 99 6.14 4.74 -6.66
N LEU A 100 4.89 4.52 -7.08
CA LEU A 100 4.25 3.19 -7.04
C LEU A 100 5.00 2.18 -7.93
N LYS A 101 5.45 2.62 -9.10
CA LYS A 101 6.25 1.79 -10.01
C LYS A 101 7.57 1.34 -9.38
N GLU A 102 8.16 2.15 -8.51
CA GLU A 102 9.43 1.85 -7.84
C GLU A 102 9.30 0.78 -6.73
N VAL A 103 8.08 0.42 -6.35
CA VAL A 103 7.77 -0.66 -5.40
C VAL A 103 6.89 -1.75 -6.02
N ASP A 104 7.03 -1.92 -7.35
CA ASP A 104 6.44 -3.02 -8.12
C ASP A 104 4.91 -3.11 -8.04
N PHE A 105 4.19 -1.99 -8.00
CA PHE A 105 2.77 -1.99 -8.40
C PHE A 105 2.65 -2.30 -9.89
N SER A 106 1.64 -3.09 -10.26
CA SER A 106 1.28 -3.28 -11.67
C SER A 106 0.75 -1.97 -12.29
N ASN A 107 0.84 -1.86 -13.61
CA ASN A 107 0.31 -0.68 -14.30
C ASN A 107 -1.20 -0.53 -14.09
N ASP A 108 -1.95 -1.64 -14.05
CA ASP A 108 -3.39 -1.61 -13.81
C ASP A 108 -3.73 -1.05 -12.42
N SER A 109 -2.97 -1.48 -11.40
CA SER A 109 -3.08 -0.95 -10.04
C SER A 109 -2.71 0.54 -9.95
N ILE A 110 -1.67 0.96 -10.67
CA ILE A 110 -1.27 2.38 -10.74
C ILE A 110 -2.37 3.20 -11.40
N ASP A 111 -2.95 2.73 -12.50
CA ASP A 111 -4.03 3.40 -13.21
C ASP A 111 -5.28 3.51 -12.32
N GLU A 112 -5.63 2.47 -11.58
CA GLU A 112 -6.75 2.48 -10.64
C GLU A 112 -6.55 3.51 -9.52
N ILE A 113 -5.38 3.51 -8.88
CA ILE A 113 -5.06 4.45 -7.80
C ILE A 113 -5.02 5.90 -8.31
N THR A 114 -4.37 6.15 -9.45
CA THR A 114 -4.26 7.50 -10.02
C THR A 114 -5.60 8.05 -10.51
N LYS A 115 -6.46 7.22 -11.11
CA LYS A 115 -7.84 7.61 -11.43
C LYS A 115 -8.63 7.96 -10.16
N GLY A 116 -8.45 7.20 -9.08
CA GLY A 116 -9.06 7.49 -7.78
C GLY A 116 -8.71 8.89 -7.27
N MET A 117 -7.47 9.35 -7.49
CA MET A 117 -7.04 10.71 -7.12
C MET A 117 -7.70 11.83 -7.94
N GLU A 118 -8.12 11.53 -9.16
CA GLU A 118 -8.76 12.51 -10.06
C GLU A 118 -10.27 12.62 -9.83
N GLN A 119 -10.87 11.68 -9.09
CA GLN A 119 -12.30 11.66 -8.85
C GLN A 119 -12.73 12.77 -7.87
N PRO A 120 -13.67 13.64 -8.26
CA PRO A 120 -14.16 14.68 -7.38
C PRO A 120 -14.92 14.07 -6.20
N GLY A 121 -14.53 14.45 -4.97
CA GLY A 121 -15.19 14.02 -3.74
C GLY A 121 -14.62 12.75 -3.10
N VAL A 122 -13.65 12.09 -3.73
CA VAL A 122 -12.88 11.02 -3.07
C VAL A 122 -12.02 11.65 -1.98
N ASN A 123 -12.21 11.19 -0.75
CA ASN A 123 -11.37 11.59 0.36
C ASN A 123 -10.17 10.61 0.49
N ASP A 124 -9.22 10.98 1.33
CA ASP A 124 -8.00 10.22 1.47
C ASP A 124 -8.18 8.84 2.15
N ASP A 125 -9.22 8.67 2.97
CA ASP A 125 -9.54 7.39 3.63
C ASP A 125 -10.08 6.38 2.60
N ASP A 126 -10.89 6.85 1.65
CA ASP A 126 -11.36 6.06 0.51
C ASP A 126 -10.17 5.62 -0.36
N LEU A 127 -9.20 6.51 -0.55
CA LEU A 127 -8.01 6.24 -1.34
C LEU A 127 -7.04 5.27 -0.63
N ALA A 128 -6.88 5.39 0.69
CA ALA A 128 -6.14 4.41 1.50
C ALA A 128 -6.80 3.02 1.47
N THR A 129 -8.14 2.99 1.49
CA THR A 129 -8.92 1.75 1.35
C THR A 129 -8.72 1.13 -0.03
N LEU A 130 -8.72 1.94 -1.09
CA LEU A 130 -8.41 1.50 -2.45
C LEU A 130 -7.02 0.86 -2.54
N ILE A 131 -5.99 1.53 -1.99
CA ILE A 131 -4.61 1.00 -1.96
C ILE A 131 -4.55 -0.34 -1.24
N THR A 132 -5.19 -0.45 -0.07
CA THR A 132 -5.24 -1.70 0.70
C THR A 132 -5.89 -2.82 -0.12
N SER A 133 -7.00 -2.52 -0.79
CA SER A 133 -7.70 -3.48 -1.66
C SER A 133 -6.82 -3.94 -2.83
N VAL A 134 -6.17 -3.00 -3.52
CA VAL A 134 -5.28 -3.26 -4.66
C VAL A 134 -4.09 -4.13 -4.25
N VAL A 135 -3.40 -3.78 -3.16
CA VAL A 135 -2.26 -4.57 -2.66
C VAL A 135 -2.69 -5.97 -2.23
N THR A 136 -3.85 -6.09 -1.56
CA THR A 136 -4.39 -7.39 -1.14
C THR A 136 -4.71 -8.27 -2.34
N SER A 137 -5.26 -7.71 -3.43
CA SER A 137 -5.51 -8.44 -4.67
C SER A 137 -4.22 -8.91 -5.34
N GLU A 138 -3.22 -8.03 -5.49
CA GLU A 138 -1.94 -8.39 -6.10
C GLU A 138 -1.17 -9.46 -5.30
N THR A 139 -1.20 -9.36 -3.97
CA THR A 139 -0.55 -10.35 -3.09
C THR A 139 -1.32 -11.67 -3.00
N SER A 140 -2.65 -11.65 -3.04
CA SER A 140 -3.46 -12.87 -3.08
C SER A 140 -3.25 -13.66 -4.38
N LEU A 141 -3.04 -12.98 -5.51
CA LEU A 141 -2.70 -13.63 -6.79
C LEU A 141 -1.36 -14.38 -6.72
N LEU A 142 -0.39 -13.91 -5.93
CA LEU A 142 0.87 -14.61 -5.69
C LEU A 142 0.70 -15.84 -4.77
N SER A 143 -0.38 -15.89 -3.97
CA SER A 143 -0.72 -17.02 -3.11
C SER A 143 -1.74 -17.98 -3.77
N ALA A 144 -2.29 -17.64 -4.94
CA ALA A 144 -3.40 -18.36 -5.59
C ALA A 144 -2.98 -19.59 -6.41
N ASN A 145 -1.92 -20.30 -6.03
CA ASN A 145 -1.68 -21.66 -6.52
C ASN A 145 -2.30 -22.74 -5.60
N SER A 146 -3.27 -22.36 -4.74
CA SER A 146 -4.01 -23.31 -3.92
C SER A 146 -5.38 -22.75 -3.52
N HIS A 147 -6.43 -23.48 -3.94
CA HIS A 147 -7.86 -23.35 -3.60
C HIS A 147 -8.75 -22.59 -4.58
N HIS A 148 -9.40 -23.40 -5.40
CA HIS A 148 -10.60 -23.11 -6.18
C HIS A 148 -11.65 -22.36 -5.34
N HIS A 149 -12.02 -21.16 -5.76
CA HIS A 149 -13.31 -20.58 -5.38
C HIS A 149 -14.40 -21.33 -6.15
N GLY A 150 -14.94 -22.38 -5.52
CA GLY A 150 -16.22 -22.96 -5.92
C GLY A 150 -17.31 -21.93 -5.72
N HIS A 151 -17.89 -21.43 -6.81
CA HIS A 151 -19.13 -20.66 -6.76
C HIS A 151 -20.26 -21.55 -6.21
N PRO A 152 -20.97 -21.18 -5.13
CA PRO A 152 -22.23 -21.80 -4.83
C PRO A 152 -23.25 -21.30 -5.86
N TYR A 153 -23.67 -22.16 -6.78
CA TYR A 153 -24.84 -21.90 -7.60
C TYR A 153 -26.04 -21.70 -6.67
N ALA A 154 -26.56 -20.47 -6.65
CA ALA A 154 -27.83 -20.13 -6.03
C ALA A 154 -28.93 -20.94 -6.74
N TYR A 155 -29.51 -21.90 -6.04
CA TYR A 155 -30.72 -22.58 -6.47
C TYR A 155 -31.91 -21.66 -6.17
N SER A 156 -32.25 -20.82 -7.15
CA SER A 156 -33.46 -19.99 -7.09
C SER A 156 -34.68 -20.88 -7.26
N HIS A 157 -35.52 -20.92 -6.22
CA HIS A 157 -36.91 -21.34 -6.31
C HIS A 157 -37.62 -20.61 -7.45
N PHE A 158 -38.22 -21.36 -8.39
CA PHE A 158 -39.34 -20.88 -9.19
C PHE A 158 -40.53 -21.83 -9.03
N HIS A 159 -41.60 -21.23 -8.53
CA HIS A 159 -42.97 -21.72 -8.44
C HIS A 159 -43.65 -21.38 -9.78
N GLY A 160 -44.43 -22.30 -10.38
CA GLY A 160 -45.34 -21.90 -11.46
C GLY A 160 -45.87 -22.99 -12.40
N HIS A 161 -47.11 -23.40 -12.14
CA HIS A 161 -48.17 -23.82 -13.07
C HIS A 161 -47.97 -25.04 -14.00
N ARG A 162 -48.67 -26.14 -13.68
CA ARG A 162 -49.95 -26.47 -14.34
C ARG A 162 -50.77 -27.44 -13.50
#